data_AF-A0A927URR9-F1
#
_entry.id   AF-A0A927URR9-F1
#
_cell.length_a   1.000
_cell.length_b   1.000
_cell.length_c   1.000
_cell.angle_alpha   90.00
_cell.angle_beta   90.00
_cell.angle_gamma   90.00
#
_symmetry.space_group_name_H-M   'P 1'
#
loop_
_entity.id
_entity.type
_entity.pdbx_description
1 polymer ?
#
loop_
_entity_poly.entity_id
_entity_poly.type
_entity_poly.pdbx_seq_one_letter_code
_entity_poly.pdbx_strand_id
1 'polypeptide(L)'
;MKITNKSNEKIVCNIDDKYACLESGQFIEITNDKFKILSFKKTMGSYSVLATKDSKILKILSLFDDPFKLMKEYHLVIGCTFEKNYICSFQEIEIFTQCLYVDWDIQTYYDYVLIKGNGQTVKPSFANVSGEKEIADDFSRNNKKLNRWLAVWNVLIEPIVLEIVGYIAVYWLFSVWLGAKALYLVLALLMANVLIEVLIVFMKRKKHIKQELQFKSLLSKQSIMEKCYIKS
;
A
#
# COMPACT_ATOMS: atom_id res chain seq x y z
N MET A 1 13.69 -15.42 30.80
CA MET A 1 13.73 -15.34 29.33
C MET A 1 14.42 -14.06 28.91
N LYS A 2 15.38 -14.16 27.99
CA LYS A 2 16.11 -13.03 27.42
C LYS A 2 15.54 -12.71 26.04
N ILE A 3 15.17 -11.45 25.82
CA ILE A 3 14.64 -10.96 24.54
C ILE A 3 15.65 -9.98 23.96
N THR A 4 16.20 -10.28 22.79
CA THR A 4 17.24 -9.47 22.14
C THR A 4 16.73 -8.88 20.83
N ASN A 5 16.90 -7.58 20.65
CA ASN A 5 16.64 -6.93 19.37
C ASN A 5 17.86 -7.11 18.44
N LYS A 6 17.72 -7.96 17.41
CA LYS A 6 18.74 -8.19 16.37
C LYS A 6 18.53 -7.32 15.12
N SER A 7 17.56 -6.42 15.17
CA SER A 7 17.21 -5.52 14.07
C SER A 7 18.06 -4.26 14.11
N ASN A 8 18.15 -3.56 12.97
CA ASN A 8 18.77 -2.23 12.88
C ASN A 8 17.78 -1.10 13.24
N GLU A 9 16.58 -1.45 13.70
CA GLU A 9 15.50 -0.53 14.05
C GLU A 9 15.12 -0.68 15.52
N LYS A 10 14.56 0.40 16.08
CA LYS A 10 14.05 0.42 17.45
C LYS A 10 12.68 -0.26 17.53
N ILE A 11 12.54 -1.18 18.49
CA ILE A 11 11.34 -1.99 18.66
C ILE A 11 10.67 -1.66 19.99
N VAL A 12 9.37 -1.41 19.94
CA VAL A 12 8.54 -1.25 21.12
C VAL A 12 8.09 -2.63 21.59
N CYS A 13 8.41 -2.95 22.83
CA CYS A 13 8.00 -4.15 23.54
C CYS A 13 7.05 -3.75 24.68
N ASN A 14 5.85 -4.31 24.67
CA ASN A 14 4.91 -4.15 25.78
C ASN A 14 4.84 -5.45 26.56
N ILE A 15 5.02 -5.36 27.87
CA ILE A 15 4.93 -6.46 28.82
C ILE A 15 3.75 -6.14 29.72
N ASP A 16 2.61 -6.79 29.48
CA ASP A 16 1.32 -6.37 30.03
C ASP A 16 1.10 -4.85 29.83
N ASP A 17 1.01 -4.07 30.91
CA ASP A 17 0.79 -2.61 30.86
C ASP A 17 2.09 -1.78 30.84
N LYS A 18 3.25 -2.42 30.83
CA LYS A 18 4.56 -1.75 30.85
C LYS A 18 5.15 -1.66 29.44
N TYR A 19 5.68 -0.49 29.12
CA TYR A 19 6.30 -0.21 27.83
C TYR A 19 7.83 -0.19 27.98
N ALA A 20 8.52 -0.96 27.16
CA ALA A 20 9.96 -0.96 27.01
C ALA A 20 10.30 -0.69 25.54
N CYS A 21 11.34 0.09 25.29
CA CYS A 21 11.80 0.34 23.94
C CYS A 21 13.23 -0.19 23.79
N LEU A 22 13.39 -1.15 22.90
CA LEU A 22 14.64 -1.86 22.65
C LEU A 22 15.34 -1.26 21.44
N GLU A 23 16.48 -0.61 21.66
CA GLU A 23 17.37 -0.20 20.57
C GLU A 23 18.03 -1.42 19.91
N SER A 24 18.67 -1.20 18.76
CA SER A 24 19.44 -2.23 18.06
C SER A 24 20.50 -2.85 18.98
N GLY A 25 20.56 -4.18 19.03
CA GLY A 25 21.51 -4.94 19.85
C GLY A 25 21.18 -4.99 21.34
N GLN A 26 20.18 -4.23 21.82
CA GLN A 26 19.77 -4.28 23.22
C GLN A 26 18.95 -5.52 23.54
N PHE A 27 18.95 -5.88 24.82
CA PHE A 27 18.13 -6.97 25.33
C PHE A 27 17.42 -6.57 26.62
N ILE A 28 16.31 -7.25 26.90
CA ILE A 28 15.66 -7.25 28.21
C ILE A 28 15.61 -8.67 28.76
N GLU A 29 15.71 -8.79 30.06
CA GLU A 29 15.48 -10.03 30.78
C GLU A 29 14.15 -9.95 31.52
N ILE A 30 13.28 -10.92 31.24
CA ILE A 30 11.98 -11.04 31.89
C ILE A 30 11.95 -12.36 32.65
N THR A 31 11.55 -12.30 33.92
CA THR A 31 11.23 -13.51 34.68
C THR A 31 9.90 -14.07 34.18
N ASN A 32 9.86 -15.35 33.80
CA ASN A 32 8.71 -15.99 33.15
C ASN A 32 7.40 -15.88 33.94
N ASP A 33 7.48 -15.64 35.25
CA ASP A 33 6.33 -15.60 36.16
C ASP A 33 5.63 -14.23 36.20
N LYS A 34 6.21 -13.20 35.57
CA LYS A 34 5.81 -11.79 35.75
C LYS A 34 5.00 -11.18 34.61
N PHE A 35 4.59 -11.96 33.61
CA PHE A 35 3.80 -11.43 32.50
C PHE A 35 2.73 -12.41 32.03
N LYS A 36 1.63 -11.88 31.47
CA LYS A 36 0.60 -12.67 30.77
C LYS A 36 0.74 -12.53 29.27
N ILE A 37 1.06 -11.32 28.81
CA ILE A 37 1.07 -10.97 27.39
C ILE A 37 2.35 -10.19 27.05
N LEU A 38 2.95 -10.54 25.92
CA LEU A 38 4.00 -9.76 25.29
C LEU A 38 3.52 -9.24 23.95
N SER A 39 3.74 -7.96 23.67
CA SER A 39 3.48 -7.39 22.35
C SER A 39 4.72 -6.70 21.80
N PHE A 40 4.92 -6.83 20.49
CA PHE A 40 6.04 -6.24 19.77
C PHE A 40 5.54 -5.48 18.56
N LYS A 41 6.12 -4.31 18.32
CA LYS A 41 5.89 -3.53 17.10
C LYS A 41 7.09 -2.65 16.80
N LYS A 42 7.23 -2.24 15.54
CA LYS A 42 8.15 -1.14 15.20
C LYS A 42 7.72 0.14 15.91
N THR A 43 8.67 1.02 16.20
CA THR A 43 8.39 2.31 16.87
C THR A 43 7.54 3.23 15.99
N MET A 44 7.78 3.19 14.67
CA MET A 44 6.98 3.93 13.71
C MET A 44 5.58 3.31 13.57
N GLY A 45 4.53 4.14 13.49
CA GLY A 45 3.18 3.68 13.14
C GLY A 45 3.07 3.38 11.64
N SER A 46 1.90 2.92 11.17
CA SER A 46 1.66 2.78 9.73
C SER A 46 1.77 4.13 9.02
N TYR A 47 2.31 4.13 7.81
CA TYR A 47 2.61 5.35 7.07
C TYR A 47 2.44 5.15 5.57
N SER A 48 2.38 6.26 4.83
CA SER A 48 2.36 6.26 3.38
C SER A 48 3.46 7.17 2.84
N VAL A 49 4.08 6.76 1.74
CA VAL A 49 5.15 7.51 1.07
C VAL A 49 4.80 7.69 -0.40
N LEU A 50 5.25 8.80 -1.01
CA LEU A 50 5.07 9.01 -2.44
C LEU A 50 5.92 8.02 -3.22
N ALA A 51 5.32 7.31 -4.17
CA ALA A 51 6.01 6.35 -5.04
C ALA A 51 7.11 7.02 -5.90
N THR A 52 7.01 8.34 -6.10
CA THR A 52 7.90 9.13 -6.97
C THR A 52 9.16 9.63 -6.29
N LYS A 53 9.48 9.12 -5.09
CA LYS A 53 10.50 9.62 -4.15
C LYS A 53 11.87 9.93 -4.79
N ASP A 54 12.27 9.21 -5.85
CA ASP A 54 13.61 9.34 -6.44
C ASP A 54 13.66 9.94 -7.85
N SER A 55 12.52 10.05 -8.55
CA SER A 55 12.53 10.56 -9.93
C SER A 55 12.45 12.08 -9.97
N LYS A 56 13.53 12.73 -10.41
CA LYS A 56 13.59 14.19 -10.61
C LYS A 56 12.53 14.68 -11.60
N ILE A 57 12.25 13.89 -12.64
CA ILE A 57 11.24 14.21 -13.66
C ILE A 57 9.83 14.15 -13.04
N LEU A 58 9.53 13.07 -12.31
CA LEU A 58 8.24 12.93 -11.65
C LEU A 58 8.05 13.98 -10.54
N LYS A 59 9.12 14.41 -9.86
CA LYS A 59 9.07 15.53 -8.91
C LYS A 59 8.69 16.86 -9.56
N ILE A 60 9.20 17.15 -10.76
CA ILE A 60 8.84 18.38 -11.50
C ILE A 60 7.37 18.32 -11.95
N LEU A 61 6.95 17.18 -12.51
CA LEU A 61 5.55 16.96 -12.89
C LEU A 61 4.61 17.03 -11.69
N SER A 62 5.07 16.54 -10.53
CA SER A 62 4.32 16.59 -9.26
C SER A 62 3.91 18.01 -8.88
N LEU A 63 4.68 19.06 -9.22
CA LEU A 63 4.39 20.45 -8.81
C LEU A 63 3.02 20.95 -9.30
N PHE A 64 2.45 20.37 -10.36
CA PHE A 64 1.18 20.77 -10.97
C PHE A 64 -0.06 20.01 -10.43
N ASP A 65 -0.02 19.56 -9.17
CA ASP A 65 -1.06 18.72 -8.54
C ASP A 65 -1.45 17.49 -9.37
N ASP A 66 -0.42 16.83 -9.90
CA ASP A 66 -0.44 15.68 -10.80
C ASP A 66 -0.75 14.33 -10.07
N PRO A 67 -1.31 13.30 -10.75
CA PRO A 67 -1.54 11.94 -10.25
C PRO A 67 -0.28 11.30 -9.65
N PHE A 68 0.92 11.75 -10.03
CA PHE A 68 2.19 11.35 -9.45
C PHE A 68 2.38 11.80 -7.99
N LYS A 69 1.70 12.88 -7.53
CA LYS A 69 1.59 13.22 -6.09
C LYS A 69 0.58 12.35 -5.34
N LEU A 70 -0.29 11.65 -6.06
CA LEU A 70 -1.37 10.85 -5.49
C LEU A 70 -1.02 9.35 -5.47
N MET A 71 -0.02 8.91 -6.23
CA MET A 71 0.52 7.56 -6.12
C MET A 71 1.36 7.42 -4.86
N LYS A 72 0.87 6.58 -3.94
CA LYS A 72 1.50 6.31 -2.65
C LYS A 72 1.75 4.82 -2.47
N GLU A 73 2.87 4.50 -1.86
CA GLU A 73 3.13 3.20 -1.24
C GLU A 73 2.63 3.25 0.21
N TYR A 74 1.95 2.19 0.64
CA TYR A 74 1.39 2.09 1.98
C TYR A 74 2.13 1.04 2.79
N HIS A 75 2.73 1.47 3.90
CA HIS A 75 3.46 0.64 4.83
C HIS A 75 2.61 0.40 6.07
N LEU A 76 2.08 -0.82 6.19
CA LEU A 76 1.23 -1.23 7.30
C LEU A 76 2.11 -1.84 8.39
N VAL A 77 2.27 -1.11 9.49
CA VAL A 77 3.08 -1.58 10.61
C VAL A 77 2.25 -2.56 11.43
N ILE A 78 2.74 -3.78 11.55
CA ILE A 78 2.05 -4.87 12.24
C ILE A 78 2.57 -4.95 13.69
N GLY A 79 1.64 -4.81 14.64
CA GLY A 79 1.83 -5.21 16.02
C GLY A 79 1.52 -6.69 16.19
N CYS A 80 2.33 -7.39 16.98
CA CYS A 80 2.18 -8.81 17.23
C CYS A 80 2.14 -9.07 18.72
N THR A 81 1.20 -9.91 19.14
CA THR A 81 0.93 -10.20 20.54
C THR A 81 1.00 -11.71 20.78
N PHE A 82 1.67 -12.08 21.87
CA PHE A 82 1.97 -13.44 22.26
C PHE A 82 1.48 -13.66 23.69
N GLU A 83 0.70 -14.72 23.88
CA GLU A 83 0.37 -15.18 25.21
C GLU A 83 1.56 -15.93 25.82
N LYS A 84 1.73 -15.79 27.14
CA LYS A 84 2.77 -16.43 27.94
C LYS A 84 3.00 -17.90 27.56
N ASN A 85 1.92 -18.67 27.41
CA ASN A 85 1.97 -20.11 27.21
C ASN A 85 2.72 -20.52 25.95
N TYR A 86 2.75 -19.67 24.91
CA TYR A 86 3.44 -19.98 23.65
C TYR A 86 4.90 -19.56 23.66
N ILE A 87 5.26 -18.57 24.49
CA ILE A 87 6.56 -17.89 24.40
C ILE A 87 7.50 -18.27 25.56
N CYS A 88 6.96 -18.69 26.71
CA CYS A 88 7.75 -19.07 27.88
C CYS A 88 8.53 -20.38 27.73
N SER A 89 8.26 -21.17 26.70
CA SER A 89 9.05 -22.36 26.35
C SER A 89 10.45 -22.00 25.83
N PHE A 90 10.67 -20.74 25.44
CA PHE A 90 11.95 -20.25 24.94
C PHE A 90 12.73 -19.53 26.04
N GLN A 91 13.99 -19.91 26.24
CA GLN A 91 14.90 -19.21 27.16
C GLN A 91 15.43 -17.91 26.54
N GLU A 92 15.68 -17.94 25.23
CA GLU A 92 16.15 -16.81 24.44
C GLU A 92 15.24 -16.57 23.23
N ILE A 93 14.97 -15.29 22.99
CA ILE A 93 14.14 -14.81 21.90
C ILE A 93 14.91 -13.75 21.14
N GLU A 94 14.95 -13.89 19.84
CA GLU A 94 15.53 -12.93 18.92
C GLU A 94 14.43 -12.23 18.12
N ILE A 95 14.55 -10.91 18.03
CA ILE A 95 13.59 -10.08 17.32
C ILE A 95 14.24 -9.47 16.08
N PHE A 96 13.57 -9.65 14.94
CA PHE A 96 13.97 -9.15 13.62
C PHE A 96 12.86 -8.29 13.02
N THR A 97 13.21 -7.22 12.31
CA THR A 97 12.27 -6.46 11.49
C THR A 97 12.25 -7.01 10.07
N GLN A 98 11.06 -7.21 9.52
CA GLN A 98 10.86 -7.58 8.11
C GLN A 98 9.90 -6.63 7.42
N CYS A 99 10.08 -6.52 6.10
CA CYS A 99 9.21 -5.79 5.19
C CYS A 99 8.80 -6.75 4.09
N LEU A 100 7.50 -7.00 3.94
CA LEU A 100 6.95 -7.89 2.93
C LEU A 100 6.06 -7.10 1.98
N TYR A 101 6.33 -7.19 0.68
CA TYR A 101 5.45 -6.63 -0.33
C TYR A 101 4.23 -7.54 -0.53
N VAL A 102 3.04 -7.02 -0.26
CA VAL A 102 1.84 -7.86 -0.17
C VAL A 102 0.83 -7.66 -1.29
N ASP A 103 0.87 -6.51 -1.96
CA ASP A 103 -0.06 -6.22 -3.04
C ASP A 103 0.48 -5.18 -4.02
N TRP A 104 0.50 -5.55 -5.30
CA TRP A 104 0.99 -4.69 -6.37
C TRP A 104 0.01 -3.60 -6.79
N ASP A 105 -1.28 -3.91 -6.82
CA ASP A 105 -2.31 -3.02 -7.37
C ASP A 105 -2.55 -1.79 -6.49
N ILE A 106 -2.29 -1.93 -5.19
CA ILE A 106 -2.43 -0.88 -4.19
C ILE A 106 -1.10 -0.50 -3.53
N GLN A 107 0.02 -1.08 -3.99
CA GLN A 107 1.39 -0.78 -3.54
C GLN A 107 1.53 -0.86 -2.01
N THR A 108 1.15 -2.00 -1.45
CA THR A 108 1.07 -2.18 0.01
C THR A 108 2.15 -3.12 0.51
N TYR A 109 2.76 -2.74 1.63
CA TYR A 109 3.78 -3.48 2.36
C TYR A 109 3.31 -3.78 3.78
N TYR A 110 3.70 -4.95 4.31
CA TYR A 110 3.62 -5.24 5.73
C TYR A 110 5.01 -5.05 6.35
N ASP A 111 5.09 -4.11 7.28
CA ASP A 111 6.26 -3.87 8.12
C ASP A 111 6.02 -4.53 9.47
N TYR A 112 6.62 -5.69 9.71
CA TYR A 112 6.33 -6.50 10.90
C TYR A 112 7.59 -6.92 11.64
N VAL A 113 7.36 -7.42 12.84
CA VAL A 113 8.39 -7.92 13.73
C VAL A 113 8.35 -9.44 13.72
N LEU A 114 9.37 -10.07 13.15
CA LEU A 114 9.57 -11.51 13.17
C LEU A 114 10.27 -11.91 14.46
N ILE A 115 9.73 -12.91 15.15
CA ILE A 115 10.28 -13.41 16.41
C ILE A 115 10.78 -14.83 16.20
N LYS A 116 12.01 -15.10 16.62
CA LYS A 116 12.61 -16.43 16.61
C LYS A 116 12.93 -16.91 18.02
N GLY A 117 12.52 -18.12 18.34
CA GLY A 117 12.89 -18.84 19.55
C GLY A 117 13.59 -20.15 19.16
N ASN A 118 14.79 -20.39 19.69
CA ASN A 118 15.62 -21.56 19.34
C ASN A 118 15.79 -21.77 17.81
N GLY A 119 15.92 -20.67 17.06
CA GLY A 119 16.08 -20.68 15.60
C GLY A 119 14.79 -20.85 14.79
N GLN A 120 13.64 -21.11 15.42
CA GLN A 120 12.35 -21.27 14.74
C GLN A 120 11.48 -20.01 14.88
N THR A 121 10.71 -19.69 13.83
CA THR A 121 9.75 -18.59 13.86
C THR A 121 8.61 -18.89 14.83
N VAL A 122 8.38 -17.99 15.77
CA VAL A 122 7.27 -18.08 16.73
C VAL A 122 6.06 -17.37 16.15
N LYS A 123 4.93 -18.08 16.06
CA LYS A 123 3.67 -17.50 15.58
C LYS A 123 3.01 -16.66 16.69
N PRO A 124 2.56 -15.43 16.38
CA PRO A 124 1.81 -14.64 17.36
C PRO A 124 0.41 -15.23 17.59
N SER A 125 -0.09 -15.06 18.81
CA SER A 125 -1.50 -15.35 19.15
C SER A 125 -2.43 -14.37 18.44
N PHE A 126 -1.95 -13.14 18.22
CA PHE A 126 -2.73 -12.07 17.62
C PHE A 126 -1.83 -11.07 16.87
N ALA A 127 -2.30 -10.56 15.73
CA ALA A 127 -1.62 -9.51 14.99
C ALA A 127 -2.61 -8.44 14.50
N ASN A 128 -2.20 -7.18 14.53
CA ASN A 128 -3.03 -6.04 14.12
C ASN A 128 -2.21 -4.92 13.48
N VAL A 129 -2.87 -4.09 12.68
CA VAL A 129 -2.25 -2.92 12.07
C VAL A 129 -2.26 -1.75 13.06
N SER A 130 -1.10 -1.13 13.26
CA SER A 130 -0.98 0.09 14.07
C SER A 130 -1.64 1.25 13.33
N GLY A 131 -2.59 1.94 13.97
CA GLY A 131 -3.29 3.06 13.36
C GLY A 131 -4.20 2.66 12.20
N GLU A 132 -4.80 1.45 12.26
CA GLU A 132 -5.64 0.88 11.20
C GLU A 132 -6.67 1.87 10.61
N LYS A 133 -7.38 2.61 11.47
CA LYS A 133 -8.38 3.59 11.03
C LYS A 133 -7.74 4.76 10.28
N GLU A 134 -6.65 5.31 10.80
CA GLU A 134 -5.95 6.46 10.23
C GLU A 134 -5.39 6.15 8.85
N ILE A 135 -4.77 4.97 8.68
CA ILE A 135 -4.20 4.55 7.39
C ILE A 135 -5.30 4.17 6.39
N ALA A 136 -6.41 3.58 6.84
CA ALA A 136 -7.57 3.32 5.98
C ALA A 136 -8.22 4.63 5.49
N ASP A 137 -8.33 5.63 6.35
CA ASP A 137 -8.87 6.95 6.00
C ASP A 137 -7.93 7.73 5.09
N ASP A 138 -6.60 7.64 5.28
CA ASP A 138 -5.63 8.18 4.32
C ASP A 138 -5.77 7.50 2.96
N PHE A 139 -5.82 6.16 2.93
CA PHE A 139 -5.99 5.39 1.70
C PHE A 139 -7.29 5.78 0.97
N SER A 140 -8.43 5.79 1.67
CA SER A 140 -9.72 6.12 1.06
C SER A 140 -9.76 7.54 0.49
N ARG A 141 -9.25 8.52 1.24
CA ARG A 141 -9.18 9.92 0.77
C ARG A 141 -8.25 10.05 -0.44
N ASN A 142 -7.09 9.41 -0.41
CA ASN A 142 -6.12 9.48 -1.48
C ASN A 142 -6.61 8.75 -2.74
N ASN A 143 -7.18 7.55 -2.59
CA ASN A 143 -7.75 6.77 -3.69
C ASN A 143 -8.92 7.52 -4.37
N LYS A 144 -9.76 8.22 -3.59
CA LYS A 144 -10.81 9.08 -4.13
C LYS A 144 -10.26 10.24 -4.95
N LYS A 145 -9.18 10.88 -4.50
CA LYS A 145 -8.48 11.94 -5.25
C LYS A 145 -7.84 11.39 -6.52
N LEU A 146 -7.11 10.29 -6.42
CA LEU A 146 -6.45 9.62 -7.54
C LEU A 146 -7.48 9.25 -8.61
N ASN A 147 -8.64 8.72 -8.22
CA ASN A 147 -9.70 8.36 -9.15
C ASN A 147 -10.31 9.59 -9.86
N ARG A 148 -10.55 10.68 -9.13
CA ARG A 148 -11.01 11.94 -9.76
C ARG A 148 -10.01 12.44 -10.78
N TRP A 149 -8.72 12.38 -10.44
CA TRP A 149 -7.68 12.85 -11.33
C TRP A 149 -7.51 11.93 -12.53
N LEU A 150 -7.51 10.61 -12.33
CA LEU A 150 -7.53 9.65 -13.42
C LEU A 150 -8.75 9.86 -14.32
N ALA A 151 -9.93 10.19 -13.78
CA ALA A 151 -11.08 10.53 -14.61
C ALA A 151 -10.81 11.78 -15.46
N VAL A 152 -10.24 12.84 -14.88
CA VAL A 152 -9.83 14.05 -15.63
C VAL A 152 -8.79 13.73 -16.70
N TRP A 153 -7.74 12.99 -16.35
CA TRP A 153 -6.70 12.61 -17.30
C TRP A 153 -7.26 11.82 -18.47
N ASN A 154 -8.05 10.79 -18.20
CA ASN A 154 -8.52 9.87 -19.24
C ASN A 154 -9.71 10.39 -20.06
N VAL A 155 -10.46 11.39 -19.56
CA VAL A 155 -11.63 11.97 -20.27
C VAL A 155 -11.29 13.29 -20.93
N LEU A 156 -10.36 14.07 -20.36
CA LEU A 156 -9.99 15.37 -20.92
C LEU A 156 -8.61 15.30 -21.56
N ILE A 157 -7.58 14.91 -20.82
CA ILE A 157 -6.20 15.14 -21.27
C ILE A 157 -5.76 14.13 -22.34
N GLU A 158 -5.93 12.84 -22.09
CA GLU A 158 -5.53 11.77 -23.02
C GLU A 158 -6.32 11.83 -24.33
N PRO A 159 -7.65 12.02 -24.33
CA PRO A 159 -8.42 12.26 -25.54
C PRO A 159 -7.94 13.50 -26.28
N ILE A 160 -7.86 14.67 -25.63
CA ILE A 160 -7.42 15.90 -26.31
C ILE A 160 -6.06 15.73 -26.96
N VAL A 161 -5.09 15.10 -26.29
CA VAL A 161 -3.74 14.90 -26.83
C VAL A 161 -3.73 13.92 -28.00
N LEU A 162 -4.40 12.77 -27.88
CA LEU A 162 -4.43 11.74 -28.92
C LEU A 162 -5.35 12.11 -30.09
N GLU A 163 -6.47 12.77 -29.82
CA GLU A 163 -7.45 13.21 -30.80
C GLU A 163 -6.94 14.38 -31.63
N ILE A 164 -6.27 15.38 -31.04
CA ILE A 164 -5.72 16.49 -31.82
C ILE A 164 -4.68 15.96 -32.82
N VAL A 165 -3.74 15.13 -32.38
CA VAL A 165 -2.70 14.58 -33.26
C VAL A 165 -3.29 13.58 -34.24
N GLY A 166 -4.18 12.69 -33.77
CA GLY A 166 -4.80 11.64 -34.55
C GLY A 166 -5.78 12.14 -35.61
N TYR A 167 -6.68 13.06 -35.26
CA TYR A 167 -7.64 13.62 -36.22
C TYR A 167 -6.99 14.54 -37.23
N ILE A 168 -5.91 15.25 -36.89
CA ILE A 168 -5.12 16.00 -37.89
C ILE A 168 -4.52 15.03 -38.91
N ALA A 169 -3.92 13.93 -38.46
CA ALA A 169 -3.34 12.92 -39.35
C ALA A 169 -4.40 12.24 -40.24
N VAL A 170 -5.54 11.82 -39.66
CA VAL A 170 -6.65 11.19 -40.38
C VAL A 170 -7.26 12.17 -41.38
N TYR A 171 -7.52 13.41 -40.97
CA TYR A 171 -8.07 14.44 -41.86
C TYR A 171 -7.15 14.68 -43.06
N TRP A 172 -5.85 14.89 -42.84
CA TRP A 172 -4.87 15.09 -43.93
C TRP A 172 -4.81 13.91 -44.89
N LEU A 173 -4.90 12.68 -44.37
CA LEU A 173 -4.79 11.47 -45.17
C LEU A 173 -6.04 11.23 -46.04
N PHE A 174 -7.23 11.48 -45.48
CA PHE A 174 -8.50 11.26 -46.18
C PHE A 174 -9.00 12.48 -46.96
N SER A 175 -8.53 13.70 -46.67
CA SER A 175 -8.91 14.91 -47.41
C SER A 175 -8.46 14.87 -48.86
N VAL A 176 -7.37 14.16 -49.15
CA VAL A 176 -6.87 13.93 -50.51
C VAL A 176 -7.87 13.14 -51.37
N TRP A 177 -8.60 12.21 -50.77
CA TRP A 177 -9.50 11.28 -51.49
C TRP A 177 -10.98 11.64 -51.37
N LEU A 178 -11.40 12.20 -50.24
CA LEU A 178 -12.81 12.44 -49.89
C LEU A 178 -13.20 13.93 -49.86
N GLY A 179 -12.23 14.84 -50.01
CA GLY A 179 -12.48 16.28 -49.94
C GLY A 179 -13.22 16.68 -48.65
N ALA A 180 -14.25 17.52 -48.77
CA ALA A 180 -15.07 17.96 -47.63
C ALA A 180 -15.78 16.83 -46.87
N LYS A 181 -15.96 15.65 -47.49
CA LYS A 181 -16.62 14.49 -46.84
C LYS A 181 -15.73 13.78 -45.82
N ALA A 182 -14.41 13.99 -45.85
CA ALA A 182 -13.49 13.51 -44.82
C ALA A 182 -13.89 14.01 -43.42
N LEU A 183 -14.53 15.18 -43.36
CA LEU A 183 -15.01 15.81 -42.12
C LEU A 183 -16.11 14.97 -41.44
N TYR A 184 -16.98 14.31 -42.20
CA TYR A 184 -17.98 13.37 -41.64
C TYR A 184 -17.34 12.13 -41.03
N LEU A 185 -16.23 11.65 -41.62
CA LEU A 185 -15.50 10.49 -41.13
C LEU A 185 -14.76 10.81 -39.83
N VAL A 186 -14.15 12.00 -39.75
CA VAL A 186 -13.57 12.54 -38.51
C VAL A 186 -14.64 12.70 -37.43
N LEU A 187 -15.81 13.28 -37.75
CA LEU A 187 -16.93 13.43 -36.81
C LEU A 187 -17.46 12.09 -36.30
N ALA A 188 -17.55 11.07 -37.16
CA ALA A 188 -18.01 9.73 -36.77
C ALA A 188 -17.02 9.04 -35.82
N LEU A 189 -15.71 9.18 -36.07
CA LEU A 189 -14.68 8.68 -35.16
C LEU A 189 -14.73 9.40 -33.81
N LEU A 190 -14.94 10.72 -33.80
CA LEU A 190 -15.08 11.53 -32.59
C LEU A 190 -16.27 11.07 -31.75
N MET A 191 -17.42 10.84 -32.38
CA MET A 191 -18.61 10.30 -31.69
C MET A 191 -18.37 8.88 -31.13
N ALA A 192 -17.67 8.02 -31.87
CA ALA A 192 -17.33 6.68 -31.40
C ALA A 192 -16.35 6.72 -30.21
N ASN A 193 -15.38 7.65 -30.24
CA ASN A 193 -14.41 7.79 -29.17
C ASN A 193 -15.06 8.28 -27.86
N VAL A 194 -15.94 9.29 -27.94
CA VAL A 194 -16.74 9.76 -26.79
C VAL A 194 -17.57 8.61 -26.18
N LEU A 195 -18.19 7.76 -27.00
CA LEU A 195 -18.94 6.59 -26.53
C LEU A 195 -18.05 5.58 -25.77
N ILE A 196 -16.85 5.32 -26.29
CA ILE A 196 -15.86 4.43 -25.64
C ILE A 196 -15.41 5.03 -24.30
N GLU A 197 -15.15 6.33 -24.24
CA GLU A 197 -14.74 7.01 -23.02
C GLU A 197 -15.80 6.94 -21.93
N VAL A 198 -17.08 7.15 -22.27
CA VAL A 198 -18.20 7.01 -21.33
C VAL A 198 -18.26 5.60 -20.73
N LEU A 199 -18.04 4.56 -21.56
CA LEU A 199 -17.98 3.16 -21.09
C LEU A 199 -16.78 2.92 -20.16
N ILE A 200 -15.61 3.47 -20.49
CA ILE A 200 -14.39 3.36 -19.69
C ILE A 200 -14.56 3.99 -18.31
N VAL A 201 -15.25 5.13 -18.20
CA VAL A 201 -15.56 5.79 -16.91
C VAL A 201 -16.35 4.86 -15.99
N PHE A 202 -17.32 4.12 -16.53
CA PHE A 202 -18.13 3.18 -15.75
C PHE A 202 -17.31 1.99 -15.22
N MET A 203 -16.42 1.43 -16.05
CA MET A 203 -15.52 0.35 -15.63
C MET A 203 -14.54 0.80 -14.54
N LYS A 204 -14.02 2.03 -14.64
CA LYS A 204 -13.07 2.59 -13.66
C LYS A 204 -13.69 2.80 -12.27
N ARG A 205 -14.97 3.15 -12.18
CA ARG A 205 -15.68 3.21 -10.88
C ARG A 205 -15.71 1.86 -10.15
N LYS A 206 -15.88 0.75 -10.88
CA LYS A 206 -15.84 -0.59 -10.29
C LYS A 206 -14.45 -0.94 -9.77
N LYS A 207 -13.38 -0.55 -10.48
CA LYS A 207 -11.99 -0.75 -10.04
C LYS A 207 -11.71 -0.07 -8.70
N HIS A 208 -12.19 1.16 -8.49
CA HIS A 208 -12.00 1.89 -7.23
C HIS A 208 -12.61 1.16 -6.02
N ILE A 209 -13.87 0.73 -6.12
CA ILE A 209 -14.55 0.01 -5.03
C ILE A 209 -13.80 -1.29 -4.72
N LYS A 210 -13.32 -1.99 -5.77
CA LYS A 210 -12.51 -3.20 -5.60
C LYS A 210 -11.21 -2.91 -4.84
N GLN A 211 -10.47 -1.86 -5.20
CA GLN A 211 -9.21 -1.49 -4.53
C GLN A 211 -9.42 -1.12 -3.06
N GLU A 212 -10.50 -0.41 -2.71
CA GLU A 212 -10.81 -0.08 -1.32
C GLU A 212 -11.18 -1.32 -0.50
N LEU A 213 -11.97 -2.24 -1.07
CA LEU A 213 -12.29 -3.52 -0.43
C LEU A 213 -11.04 -4.39 -0.26
N GLN A 214 -10.16 -4.41 -1.26
CA GLN A 214 -8.89 -5.12 -1.23
C GLN A 214 -7.97 -4.56 -0.14
N PHE A 215 -7.84 -3.23 -0.04
CA PHE A 215 -7.06 -2.61 1.04
C PHE A 215 -7.62 -2.97 2.42
N LYS A 216 -8.95 -2.87 2.61
CA LYS A 216 -9.60 -3.29 3.88
C LYS A 216 -9.37 -4.76 4.20
N SER A 217 -9.32 -5.63 3.19
CA SER A 217 -9.02 -7.05 3.40
C SER A 217 -7.59 -7.29 3.92
N LEU A 218 -6.62 -6.46 3.50
CA LEU A 218 -5.24 -6.54 4.01
C LEU A 218 -5.12 -6.10 5.47
N LEU A 219 -6.01 -5.23 5.95
CA LEU A 219 -6.04 -4.85 7.36
C LEU A 219 -6.54 -5.99 8.27
N SER A 220 -7.17 -7.02 7.69
CA SER A 220 -7.72 -8.13 8.47
C SER A 220 -6.62 -9.00 9.10
N LYS A 221 -6.89 -9.43 10.34
CA LYS A 221 -6.01 -10.32 11.11
C LYS A 221 -5.66 -11.59 10.35
N GLN A 222 -6.64 -12.18 9.66
CA GLN A 222 -6.45 -13.39 8.89
C GLN A 222 -5.43 -13.17 7.75
N SER A 223 -5.56 -12.08 6.99
CA SER A 223 -4.63 -11.77 5.91
C SER A 223 -3.20 -11.60 6.41
N ILE A 224 -3.02 -10.91 7.54
CA ILE A 224 -1.72 -10.70 8.18
C ILE A 224 -1.09 -12.03 8.59
N MET A 225 -1.86 -12.88 9.28
CA MET A 225 -1.37 -14.19 9.74
C MET A 225 -0.97 -15.10 8.58
N GLU A 226 -1.80 -15.18 7.53
CA GLU A 226 -1.53 -16.02 6.36
C GLU A 226 -0.29 -15.55 5.58
N LYS A 227 -0.14 -14.25 5.35
CA LYS A 227 0.95 -13.69 4.54
C LYS A 227 2.28 -13.63 5.30
N CYS A 228 2.29 -13.24 6.58
CA CYS A 228 3.53 -13.03 7.34
C CYS A 228 4.06 -14.29 8.04
N TYR A 229 3.19 -15.22 8.44
CA TYR A 229 3.58 -16.26 9.42
C TYR A 229 3.24 -17.70 9.00
N ILE A 230 2.50 -17.91 7.91
CA ILE A 230 2.12 -19.25 7.43
C ILE A 230 2.80 -19.58 6.10
N LYS A 231 2.85 -18.63 5.16
CA LYS A 231 3.45 -18.82 3.83
C LYS A 231 4.91 -18.31 3.71
N SER A 232 5.51 -17.87 4.81
CA SER A 232 6.86 -17.30 4.89
C SER A 232 7.95 -18.37 4.92
#